data_AF-A0A8T4P7H5-F1
#
_entry.id   AF-A0A8T4P7H5-F1
#
_cell.length_a   1.000
_cell.length_b   1.000
_cell.length_c   1.000
_cell.angle_alpha   90.00
_cell.angle_beta   90.00
_cell.angle_gamma   90.00
#
_symmetry.space_group_name_H-M   'P 1'
#
loop_
_entity.id
_entity.type
_entity.pdbx_description
1 polymer ?
#
loop_
_entity_poly.entity_id
_entity_poly.type
_entity_poly.pdbx_seq_one_letter_code
_entity_poly.pdbx_strand_id
1 'polypeptide(L)'
;MVQFIEGILKIANLFLAIVAGIIAATLFKVSRKKELKPWMFLIVALIFFAIQEILGALRAFEIFSTPYLTHVVPTIILVLLVIALILQINMVKK
;
A
#
# COMPACT_ATOMS: atom_id res chain seq x y z
N MET A 1 19.15 -13.27 16.53
CA MET A 1 17.95 -12.54 17.05
C MET A 1 17.35 -11.63 15.99
N VAL A 2 18.15 -10.79 15.32
CA VAL A 2 17.69 -9.88 14.25
C VAL A 2 16.98 -10.61 13.09
N GLN A 3 17.56 -11.70 12.56
CA GLN A 3 16.94 -12.50 11.48
C GLN A 3 15.57 -13.10 11.83
N PHE A 4 15.34 -13.47 13.10
CA PHE A 4 14.06 -14.02 13.53
C PHE A 4 12.95 -12.94 13.53
N ILE A 5 13.30 -11.73 14.00
CA ILE A 5 12.40 -10.57 13.96
C ILE A 5 12.10 -10.17 12.51
N GLU A 6 13.10 -10.18 11.63
CA GLU A 6 12.88 -9.91 10.21
C GLU A 6 11.94 -10.93 9.54
N GLY A 7 12.07 -12.22 9.88
CA GLY A 7 11.15 -13.26 9.40
C GLY A 7 9.70 -12.99 9.83
N ILE A 8 9.50 -12.66 11.10
CA ILE A 8 8.17 -12.32 11.64
C ILE A 8 7.59 -11.08 10.96
N LEU A 9 8.40 -10.03 10.78
CA LEU A 9 7.98 -8.80 10.10
C LEU A 9 7.54 -9.05 8.66
N LYS A 10 8.24 -9.91 7.92
CA LYS A 10 7.86 -10.29 6.55
C LYS A 10 6.51 -11.01 6.51
N ILE A 11 6.27 -11.94 7.43
CA ILE A 11 5.00 -12.66 7.53
C ILE A 11 3.86 -11.70 7.92
N ALA A 12 4.11 -10.80 8.87
CA ALA A 12 3.14 -9.78 9.28
C ALA A 12 2.78 -8.84 8.11
N ASN A 13 3.77 -8.39 7.33
CA ASN A 13 3.53 -7.55 6.16
C ASN A 13 2.69 -8.26 5.10
N LEU A 14 2.99 -9.53 4.80
CA LEU A 14 2.19 -10.32 3.86
C LEU A 14 0.74 -10.45 4.34
N PHE A 15 0.52 -10.70 5.63
CA PHE A 15 -0.83 -10.75 6.20
C PHE A 15 -1.55 -9.40 6.07
N LEU A 16 -0.88 -8.30 6.43
CA LEU A 16 -1.43 -6.95 6.30
C LEU A 16 -1.75 -6.58 4.84
N ALA A 17 -0.93 -7.00 3.88
CA ALA A 17 -1.16 -6.81 2.45
C ALA A 17 -2.46 -7.47 1.99
N ILE A 18 -2.72 -8.71 2.44
CA ILE A 18 -3.96 -9.45 2.13
C ILE A 18 -5.17 -8.72 2.72
N VAL A 19 -5.10 -8.32 4.00
CA VAL A 19 -6.19 -7.60 4.68
C VAL A 19 -6.48 -6.27 3.97
N ALA A 20 -5.44 -5.51 3.61
CA ALA A 20 -5.58 -4.25 2.88
C ALA A 20 -6.23 -4.47 1.50
N GLY A 21 -5.86 -5.54 0.79
CA GLY A 21 -6.49 -5.92 -0.48
C GLY A 21 -7.99 -6.22 -0.34
N ILE A 22 -8.39 -6.93 0.71
CA ILE A 22 -9.80 -7.22 1.01
C ILE A 22 -10.57 -5.94 1.33
N ILE A 23 -10.00 -5.04 2.15
CA ILE A 23 -10.61 -3.74 2.47
C ILE A 23 -10.78 -2.91 1.19
N ALA A 24 -9.77 -2.86 0.32
CA ALA A 24 -9.85 -2.15 -0.95
C ALA A 24 -10.94 -2.74 -1.86
N ALA A 25 -11.03 -4.07 -2.00
CA ALA A 25 -12.03 -4.73 -2.84
C ALA A 25 -13.46 -4.50 -2.33
N THR A 26 -13.66 -4.56 -1.01
CA THR A 26 -14.98 -4.34 -0.39
C THR A 26 -15.44 -2.91 -0.55
N LEU A 27 -14.56 -1.94 -0.29
CA LEU A 27 -14.84 -0.54 -0.51
C LEU A 27 -15.11 -0.26 -2.01
N PHE A 28 -14.43 -0.94 -2.94
CA PHE A 28 -14.61 -0.70 -4.39
C PHE A 28 -15.99 -1.11 -4.85
N LYS A 29 -16.48 -2.24 -4.32
CA LYS A 29 -17.83 -2.75 -4.57
C LYS A 29 -18.92 -1.79 -4.08
N VAL A 30 -18.64 -1.04 -2.99
CA VAL A 30 -19.60 -0.11 -2.36
C VAL A 30 -19.57 1.29 -3.01
N SER A 31 -18.48 1.64 -3.69
CA SER A 31 -18.30 2.94 -4.35
C SER A 31 -19.31 3.17 -5.48
N ARG A 32 -20.14 4.22 -5.36
CA ARG A 32 -21.09 4.60 -6.43
C ARG A 32 -20.38 5.44 -7.50
N LYS A 33 -20.83 5.35 -8.76
CA LYS A 33 -20.22 5.93 -10.00
C LYS A 33 -19.73 7.39 -9.95
N LYS A 34 -20.10 8.22 -8.95
CA LYS A 34 -19.58 9.60 -8.78
C LYS A 34 -18.33 9.71 -7.91
N GLU A 35 -17.94 8.64 -7.22
CA GLU A 35 -16.82 8.64 -6.26
C GLU A 35 -15.50 8.11 -6.86
N LEU A 36 -15.42 7.89 -8.17
CA LEU A 36 -14.30 7.17 -8.82
C LEU A 36 -12.95 7.88 -8.74
N LYS A 37 -12.91 9.19 -8.47
CA LYS A 37 -11.65 9.97 -8.45
C LYS A 37 -10.71 9.56 -7.30
N PRO A 38 -11.14 9.52 -6.02
CA PRO A 38 -10.32 8.98 -4.93
C PRO A 38 -9.86 7.54 -5.16
N TRP A 39 -10.72 6.73 -5.77
CA TRP A 39 -10.44 5.33 -6.06
C TRP A 39 -9.27 5.12 -7.00
N MET A 40 -9.08 6.03 -7.95
CA MET A 40 -7.90 6.02 -8.82
C MET A 40 -6.61 6.20 -8.02
N PHE A 41 -6.58 7.12 -7.05
CA PHE A 41 -5.40 7.33 -6.18
C PHE A 41 -5.15 6.13 -5.26
N LEU A 42 -6.21 5.51 -4.75
CA LEU A 42 -6.10 4.27 -3.96
C LEU A 42 -5.51 3.13 -4.78
N ILE A 43 -5.98 2.92 -6.02
CA ILE A 43 -5.45 1.90 -6.92
C ILE A 43 -3.97 2.15 -7.23
N VAL A 44 -3.60 3.40 -7.50
CA VAL A 44 -2.19 3.76 -7.72
C VAL A 44 -1.35 3.46 -6.46
N ALA A 45 -1.85 3.80 -5.27
CA ALA A 45 -1.18 3.48 -4.01
C ALA A 45 -1.00 1.97 -3.81
N LEU A 46 -2.01 1.16 -4.15
CA LEU A 46 -1.95 -0.30 -4.10
C LEU A 46 -0.93 -0.89 -5.07
N ILE A 47 -0.78 -0.31 -6.26
CA ILE A 47 0.25 -0.71 -7.23
C ILE A 47 1.64 -0.42 -6.66
N PHE A 48 1.87 0.77 -6.11
CA PHE A 48 3.15 1.10 -5.46
C PHE A 48 3.41 0.19 -4.25
N PHE A 49 2.39 -0.16 -3.49
CA PHE A 49 2.50 -1.10 -2.38
C PHE A 49 2.86 -2.52 -2.84
N ALA A 50 2.28 -3.01 -3.93
CA ALA A 50 2.68 -4.29 -4.51
C ALA A 50 4.15 -4.28 -4.97
N ILE A 51 4.59 -3.19 -5.61
CA ILE A 51 6.00 -3.02 -6.00
C ILE A 51 6.92 -3.01 -4.76
N GLN A 52 6.53 -2.31 -3.69
CA GLN A 52 7.25 -2.29 -2.41
C GLN A 52 7.42 -3.70 -1.84
N GLU A 53 6.38 -4.53 -1.85
CA GLU A 53 6.43 -5.90 -1.33
C GLU A 53 7.36 -6.78 -2.19
N ILE A 54 7.35 -6.62 -3.52
CA ILE A 54 8.29 -7.32 -4.42
C ILE A 54 9.73 -6.90 -4.13
N LEU A 55 10.00 -5.60 -3.98
CA LEU A 55 11.32 -5.09 -3.62
C LEU A 55 11.76 -5.56 -2.22
N GLY A 56 10.83 -5.63 -1.27
CA GLY A 56 11.05 -6.18 0.06
C GLY A 56 11.43 -7.66 0.03
N ALA A 57 10.75 -8.45 -0.81
CA ALA A 57 11.08 -9.85 -1.04
C ALA A 57 12.45 -10.01 -1.74
N LEU A 58 12.76 -9.22 -2.77
CA LEU A 58 14.07 -9.25 -3.44
C LEU A 58 15.22 -8.90 -2.50
N ARG A 59 15.01 -7.93 -1.61
CA ARG A 59 15.97 -7.61 -0.54
C ARG A 59 16.11 -8.75 0.47
N ALA A 60 15.01 -9.44 0.79
CA ALA A 60 15.01 -10.58 1.70
C ALA A 60 15.86 -11.76 1.17
N PHE A 61 15.93 -11.94 -0.14
CA PHE A 61 16.75 -12.96 -0.80
C PHE A 61 18.15 -12.47 -1.18
N GLU A 62 18.54 -11.27 -0.74
CA GLU A 62 19.85 -10.64 -1.04
C GLU A 62 20.12 -10.45 -2.55
N ILE A 63 19.08 -10.53 -3.40
CA ILE A 63 19.20 -10.39 -4.87
C ILE A 63 19.42 -8.93 -5.26
N PHE A 64 18.85 -7.99 -4.50
CA PHE A 64 18.98 -6.55 -4.74
C PHE A 64 18.88 -5.77 -3.43
N SER A 65 19.86 -4.93 -3.11
CA SER A 65 19.81 -4.06 -1.93
C SER A 65 20.13 -2.60 -2.31
N THR A 66 19.11 -1.75 -2.25
CA THR A 66 19.26 -0.30 -2.36
C THR A 66 18.54 0.34 -1.17
N PRO A 67 19.26 0.90 -0.19
CA PRO A 67 18.66 1.44 1.04
C PRO A 67 17.62 2.54 0.76
N TYR A 68 17.87 3.35 -0.27
CA TYR A 68 17.06 4.51 -0.61
C TYR A 68 15.67 4.14 -1.15
N LEU A 69 15.55 3.09 -1.97
CA LEU A 69 14.27 2.69 -2.57
C LEU A 69 13.25 2.26 -1.51
N THR A 70 13.72 1.60 -0.46
CA THR A 70 12.85 1.14 0.64
C THR A 70 12.24 2.26 1.48
N HIS A 71 12.77 3.49 1.41
CA HIS A 71 12.22 4.64 2.12
C HIS A 71 11.38 5.55 1.22
N VAL A 72 11.79 5.73 -0.03
CA VAL A 72 11.11 6.64 -0.98
C VAL A 72 9.73 6.10 -1.36
N VAL A 73 9.63 4.80 -1.66
CA VAL A 73 8.38 4.18 -2.13
C VAL A 73 7.27 4.23 -1.07
N PRO A 74 7.52 3.91 0.23
CA PRO A 74 6.53 4.10 1.28
C PRO A 74 6.05 5.53 1.45
N THR A 75 6.95 6.52 1.32
CA THR A 75 6.56 7.93 1.40
C THR A 75 5.59 8.32 0.28
N ILE A 76 5.84 7.85 -0.94
CA ILE A 76 4.95 8.08 -2.09
C ILE A 76 3.58 7.43 -1.85
N ILE A 77 3.56 6.19 -1.34
CA ILE A 77 2.31 5.49 -0.97
C ILE A 77 1.52 6.30 0.05
N LEU A 78 2.19 6.77 1.10
CA LEU A 78 1.56 7.53 2.18
C LEU A 78 0.96 8.84 1.68
N VAL A 79 1.68 9.57 0.83
CA VAL A 79 1.16 10.80 0.19
C VAL A 79 -0.07 10.50 -0.67
N LEU A 80 -0.04 9.45 -1.48
CA LEU A 80 -1.17 9.03 -2.31
C LEU A 80 -2.40 8.66 -1.48
N LEU A 81 -2.20 7.94 -0.37
CA LEU A 81 -3.27 7.56 0.56
C LEU A 81 -3.88 8.79 1.25
N VAL A 82 -3.06 9.76 1.67
CA VAL A 82 -3.53 11.02 2.26
C VAL A 82 -4.36 11.81 1.26
N ILE A 83 -3.90 11.93 0.00
CA ILE A 83 -4.66 12.61 -1.07
C ILE A 83 -6.00 11.88 -1.33
N ALA A 84 -5.98 10.56 -1.41
CA ALA A 84 -7.18 9.75 -1.60
C ALA A 84 -8.20 10.00 -0.47
N LEU A 85 -7.74 10.02 0.78
CA LEU A 85 -8.58 10.33 1.96
C LEU A 85 -9.14 11.74 1.92
N ILE A 86 -8.32 12.75 1.63
CA ILE A 86 -8.78 14.15 1.55
C ILE A 86 -9.87 14.29 0.48
N LEU A 87 -9.66 13.69 -0.69
CA LEU A 87 -10.64 13.72 -1.77
C LEU A 87 -11.93 12.97 -1.38
N GLN A 88 -11.83 11.84 -0.67
CA GLN A 88 -13.00 11.11 -0.18
C GLN A 88 -13.80 11.93 0.84
N ILE A 89 -13.14 12.54 1.83
CA ILE A 89 -13.79 13.37 2.85
C ILE A 89 -14.50 14.57 2.21
N ASN A 90 -13.86 15.23 1.24
CA ASN A 90 -14.45 16.37 0.53
C ASN A 90 -15.68 15.99 -0.30
N MET A 91 -15.77 14.75 -0.80
CA MET A 91 -16.95 14.26 -1.49
C MET A 91 -18.09 13.89 -0.53
N VAL A 92 -17.78 13.35 0.65
CA VAL A 92 -18.80 12.99 1.66
C VAL A 92 -19.39 14.22 2.34
N LYS A 93 -18.60 15.30 2.51
CA LYS A 93 -19.08 16.55 3.11
C LYS A 93 -20.03 17.38 2.22
N LYS A 94 -20.21 17.00 0.96
CA LYS A 94 -20.91 17.79 -0.07
C LYS A 94 -22.26 17.17 -0.42
#